data_AF-A0A173Z5Z2-F1
#
_entry.id   AF-A0A173Z5Z2-F1
#
_cell.length_a   1.000
_cell.length_b   1.000
_cell.length_c   1.000
_cell.angle_alpha   90.00
_cell.angle_beta   90.00
_cell.angle_gamma   90.00
#
_symmetry.space_group_name_H-M   'P 1'
#
loop_
_entity.id
_entity.type
_entity.pdbx_description
1 polymer ?
#
loop_
_entity_poly.entity_id
_entity_poly.type
_entity_poly.pdbx_seq_one_letter_code
_entity_poly.pdbx_strand_id
1 'polypeptide(L)'
;MEEKIIIQGTCNRIKGAFVENGHAMLTNQRFIYSKHSLAKIAAMGVLVNLTQGSYEFDIPISEIKDVQEKKRLFSKILSVATASGEEYQFAFTKLVEWQIAFSNALSAGR
;
A
#
# COMPACT_ATOMS: atom_id res chain seq x y z
N MET A 1 -5.33 -13.33 13.85
CA MET A 1 -6.13 -12.10 14.01
C MET A 1 -6.96 -11.91 12.76
N GLU A 2 -8.18 -11.40 12.85
CA GLU A 2 -8.97 -11.07 11.65
C GLU A 2 -8.29 -9.93 10.86
N GLU A 3 -8.19 -10.07 9.54
CA GLU A 3 -7.67 -9.01 8.66
C GLU A 3 -8.71 -7.89 8.53
N LYS A 4 -8.32 -6.65 8.82
CA LYS A 4 -9.19 -5.47 8.78
C LYS A 4 -8.56 -4.37 7.95
N ILE A 5 -9.37 -3.73 7.11
CA ILE A 5 -8.95 -2.59 6.28
C ILE A 5 -8.74 -1.38 7.19
N ILE A 6 -7.55 -0.77 7.12
CA ILE A 6 -7.20 0.48 7.78
C ILE A 6 -7.52 1.66 6.88
N ILE A 7 -7.08 1.59 5.62
CA ILE A 7 -7.33 2.62 4.60
C ILE A 7 -7.30 1.98 3.20
N GLN A 8 -8.09 2.52 2.28
CA GLN A 8 -8.04 2.20 0.85
C GLN A 8 -8.23 3.45 0.01
N GLY A 9 -7.67 3.46 -1.19
CA GLY A 9 -7.80 4.60 -2.09
C GLY A 9 -7.01 4.46 -3.38
N THR A 10 -7.11 5.48 -4.24
CA THR A 10 -6.33 5.59 -5.47
C THR A 10 -4.86 5.93 -5.15
N CYS A 11 -3.96 5.36 -5.92
CA CYS A 11 -2.54 5.68 -5.87
C CYS A 11 -1.87 5.40 -7.22
N ASN A 12 -0.76 6.07 -7.48
CA ASN A 12 0.06 5.77 -8.65
C ASN A 12 1.38 5.15 -8.21
N ARG A 13 1.67 3.93 -8.67
CA ARG A 13 2.98 3.30 -8.46
C ARG A 13 4.00 3.91 -9.41
N ILE A 14 5.19 4.18 -8.91
CA ILE A 14 6.30 4.76 -9.65
C ILE A 14 7.36 3.68 -9.86
N LYS A 15 7.76 3.46 -11.12
CA LYS A 15 8.79 2.49 -11.50
C LYS A 15 9.79 3.16 -12.45
N GLY A 16 10.89 3.68 -11.90
CA GLY A 16 11.86 4.45 -12.67
C GLY A 16 11.23 5.71 -13.25
N ALA A 17 11.13 5.79 -14.58
CA ALA A 17 10.45 6.90 -15.29
C ALA A 17 8.93 6.67 -15.47
N PHE A 18 8.44 5.45 -15.27
CA PHE A 18 7.04 5.09 -15.53
C PHE A 18 6.15 5.30 -14.31
N VAL A 19 4.89 5.63 -14.57
CA VAL A 19 3.84 5.80 -13.56
C VAL A 19 2.68 4.89 -13.92
N GLU A 20 2.32 4.00 -13.02
CA GLU A 20 1.20 3.06 -13.15
C GLU A 20 0.04 3.51 -12.26
N ASN A 21 -1.06 3.93 -12.87
CA ASN A 21 -2.28 4.26 -12.14
C ASN A 21 -2.85 3.01 -11.46
N GLY A 22 -3.34 3.16 -10.24
CA GLY A 22 -3.90 2.05 -9.51
C GLY A 22 -4.58 2.46 -8.21
N HIS A 23 -4.67 1.48 -7.33
CA HIS A 23 -5.32 1.51 -6.06
C HIS A 23 -4.46 0.81 -5.04
N ALA A 24 -4.58 1.23 -3.80
CA ALA A 24 -3.93 0.57 -2.68
C ALA A 24 -4.90 0.37 -1.53
N MET A 25 -4.59 -0.63 -0.72
CA MET A 25 -5.29 -0.95 0.51
C MET A 25 -4.25 -1.34 1.55
N LEU A 26 -4.33 -0.70 2.72
CA LEU A 26 -3.57 -1.10 3.90
C LEU A 26 -4.50 -1.81 4.86
N THR A 27 -4.10 -2.98 5.31
CA THR A 27 -4.76 -3.73 6.37
C THR A 27 -3.87 -3.80 7.60
N ASN A 28 -4.38 -4.35 8.69
CA ASN A 28 -3.57 -4.69 9.86
C ASN A 28 -2.57 -5.83 9.62
N GLN A 29 -2.52 -6.44 8.42
CA GLN A 29 -1.62 -7.55 8.10
C GLN A 29 -0.71 -7.28 6.90
N ARG A 30 -1.16 -6.47 5.93
CA ARG A 30 -0.38 -6.20 4.70
C ARG A 30 -0.78 -4.90 4.01
N PHE A 31 0.12 -4.45 3.14
CA PHE A 31 -0.14 -3.41 2.16
C PHE A 31 -0.33 -4.05 0.78
N ILE A 32 -1.40 -3.71 0.09
CA ILE A 32 -1.80 -4.31 -1.18
C ILE A 32 -1.84 -3.21 -2.25
N TYR A 33 -1.27 -3.48 -3.42
CA TYR A 33 -1.40 -2.63 -4.60
C TYR A 33 -2.14 -3.37 -5.71
N SER A 34 -3.02 -2.65 -6.42
CA SER A 34 -3.62 -3.15 -7.65
C SER A 34 -3.75 -2.09 -8.74
N LYS A 35 -3.68 -2.47 -10.03
CA LYS A 35 -4.05 -1.60 -11.15
C LYS A 35 -5.57 -1.50 -11.32
N HIS A 36 -6.33 -2.37 -10.65
CA HIS A 36 -7.79 -2.41 -10.69
C HIS A 36 -8.41 -1.90 -9.39
N SER A 37 -9.70 -1.51 -9.46
CA SER A 37 -10.41 -0.98 -8.29
C SER A 37 -10.60 -2.02 -7.19
N LEU A 38 -10.07 -1.70 -6.00
CA LEU A 38 -10.20 -2.53 -4.80
C LEU A 38 -11.61 -2.47 -4.18
N ALA A 39 -12.45 -1.51 -4.57
CA ALA A 39 -13.83 -1.41 -4.10
C ALA A 39 -14.68 -2.62 -4.51
N LYS A 40 -14.40 -3.20 -5.69
CA LYS A 40 -15.03 -4.47 -6.12
C LYS A 40 -14.65 -5.63 -5.21
N ILE A 41 -13.44 -5.60 -4.66
CA ILE A 41 -12.87 -6.67 -3.84
C ILE A 41 -13.42 -6.57 -2.41
N ALA A 42 -13.44 -5.37 -1.83
CA ALA A 42 -14.00 -5.15 -0.50
C ALA A 42 -15.52 -5.43 -0.44
N ALA A 43 -16.26 -5.13 -1.52
CA ALA A 43 -17.71 -5.37 -1.60
C ALA A 43 -18.10 -6.87 -1.61
N MET A 44 -17.17 -7.76 -1.96
CA MET A 44 -17.41 -9.21 -1.87
C MET A 44 -17.32 -9.74 -0.43
N GLY A 45 -16.88 -8.92 0.53
CA GLY A 45 -16.85 -9.30 1.95
C GLY A 45 -15.81 -10.35 2.32
N VAL A 46 -14.91 -10.72 1.40
CA VAL A 46 -13.96 -11.81 1.62
C VAL A 46 -12.53 -11.34 1.35
N LEU A 47 -11.91 -10.68 2.34
CA LEU A 47 -10.46 -10.41 2.34
C LEU A 47 -9.63 -11.69 2.20
N VAL A 48 -10.12 -12.79 2.79
CA VAL A 48 -9.48 -14.13 2.71
C VAL A 48 -9.53 -14.75 1.30
N ASN A 49 -10.35 -14.22 0.38
CA ASN A 49 -10.40 -14.61 -1.03
C ASN A 49 -9.76 -13.56 -1.95
N LEU A 50 -9.00 -12.58 -1.42
CA LEU A 50 -7.96 -11.93 -2.22
C LEU A 50 -6.88 -12.97 -2.50
N THR A 51 -7.13 -13.82 -3.49
CA THR A 51 -6.15 -14.73 -4.04
C THR A 51 -5.24 -13.97 -5.01
N GLN A 52 -3.99 -14.45 -5.15
CA GLN A 52 -3.09 -14.00 -6.22
C GLN A 52 -3.85 -13.98 -7.55
N GLY A 53 -3.82 -12.84 -8.25
CA GLY A 53 -4.57 -12.60 -9.49
C GLY A 53 -5.66 -11.52 -9.39
N SER A 54 -6.16 -11.22 -8.18
CA SER A 54 -7.09 -10.09 -7.96
C SER A 54 -6.38 -8.75 -7.77
N TYR A 55 -5.07 -8.79 -7.56
CA TYR A 55 -4.19 -7.67 -7.29
C TYR A 55 -2.77 -8.02 -7.72
N GLU A 56 -1.90 -7.01 -7.80
CA GLU A 56 -0.61 -7.11 -8.46
C GLU A 56 0.47 -7.60 -7.52
N PHE A 57 0.45 -7.12 -6.27
CA PHE A 57 1.28 -7.63 -5.19
C PHE A 57 0.75 -7.16 -3.84
N ASP A 58 1.18 -7.85 -2.79
CA ASP A 58 1.04 -7.42 -1.41
C ASP A 58 2.37 -7.54 -0.67
N ILE A 59 2.54 -6.71 0.36
CA ILE A 59 3.71 -6.66 1.22
C ILE A 59 3.20 -6.84 2.66
N PRO A 60 3.54 -7.95 3.35
CA PRO A 60 3.21 -8.13 4.76
C PRO A 60 3.73 -6.96 5.60
N ILE A 61 2.95 -6.50 6.59
CA ILE A 61 3.38 -5.43 7.50
C ILE A 61 4.69 -5.81 8.21
N SER A 62 4.84 -7.08 8.57
CA SER A 62 6.06 -7.63 9.18
C SER A 62 7.29 -7.56 8.29
N GLU A 63 7.12 -7.46 6.97
CA GLU A 63 8.21 -7.34 6.01
C GLU A 63 8.50 -5.87 5.64
N ILE A 64 7.65 -4.93 6.03
CA ILE A 64 7.91 -3.51 5.83
C ILE A 64 8.92 -3.04 6.87
N LYS A 65 10.10 -2.68 6.40
CA LYS A 65 11.19 -2.15 7.23
C LYS A 65 10.95 -0.69 7.57
N ASP A 66 10.57 0.10 6.57
CA ASP A 66 10.44 1.55 6.69
C ASP A 66 9.49 2.14 5.66
N VAL A 67 8.86 3.27 6.02
CA VAL A 67 7.99 4.05 5.13
C VAL A 67 8.37 5.52 5.25
N GLN A 68 8.87 6.11 4.17
CA GLN A 68 9.37 7.48 4.16
C GLN A 68 8.63 8.35 3.16
N GLU A 69 8.42 9.62 3.53
CA GLU A 69 8.14 10.66 2.55
C GLU A 69 9.43 10.98 1.77
N LYS A 70 9.35 10.96 0.44
CA LYS A 70 10.42 11.43 -0.43
C LYS A 70 9.89 12.52 -1.35
N LYS A 71 10.76 13.45 -1.73
CA LYS A 71 10.48 14.43 -2.80
C LYS A 71 10.90 13.83 -4.13
N ARG A 72 10.01 13.87 -5.13
CA ARG A 72 10.30 13.49 -6.51
C ARG A 72 9.82 14.61 -7.43
N LEU A 73 10.77 15.25 -8.12
CA LEU A 73 10.52 16.48 -8.89
C LEU A 73 9.81 17.54 -8.02
N PHE A 74 8.57 17.88 -8.38
CA PHE A 74 7.75 18.90 -7.71
C PHE A 74 6.69 18.30 -6.75
N SER A 75 6.69 16.98 -6.56
CA SER A 75 5.68 16.28 -5.77
C SER A 75 6.30 15.47 -4.63
N LYS A 76 5.50 15.20 -3.61
CA LYS A 76 5.83 14.29 -2.51
C LYS A 76 5.28 12.90 -2.82
N ILE A 77 6.05 11.89 -2.47
CA ILE A 77 5.71 10.47 -2.66
C ILE A 77 5.97 9.72 -1.36
N LEU A 78 5.34 8.55 -1.22
CA LEU A 78 5.69 7.59 -0.18
C LEU A 78 6.58 6.49 -0.76
N SER A 79 7.63 6.17 -0.04
CA SER A 79 8.57 5.09 -0.33
C SER A 79 8.40 4.02 0.74
N VAL A 80 7.97 2.83 0.34
CA VAL A 80 7.83 1.64 1.20
C VAL A 80 9.02 0.73 0.95
N ALA A 81 9.87 0.55 1.96
CA ALA A 81 11.04 -0.31 1.89
C ALA A 81 10.80 -1.62 2.64
N THR A 82 11.12 -2.75 2.01
CA THR A 82 11.01 -4.09 2.62
C THR A 82 12.29 -4.47 3.35
N ALA A 83 12.19 -5.45 4.25
CA ALA A 83 13.34 -6.04 4.94
C ALA A 83 14.32 -6.74 3.97
N SER A 84 13.83 -7.23 2.84
CA SER A 84 14.63 -7.81 1.75
C SER A 84 15.38 -6.77 0.90
N GLY A 85 15.14 -5.47 1.12
CA GLY A 85 15.81 -4.37 0.43
C GLY A 85 15.09 -3.87 -0.82
N GLU A 86 13.87 -4.33 -1.10
CA GLU A 86 13.06 -3.79 -2.18
C GLU A 86 12.44 -2.44 -1.79
N GLU A 87 12.32 -1.53 -2.75
CA GLU A 87 11.70 -0.21 -2.54
C GLU A 87 10.55 0.00 -3.54
N TYR A 88 9.37 0.34 -3.01
CA TYR A 88 8.16 0.61 -3.77
C TYR A 88 7.75 2.06 -3.55
N GLN A 89 7.63 2.82 -4.64
CA GLN A 89 7.30 4.25 -4.58
C GLN A 89 5.88 4.52 -5.08
N PHE A 90 5.16 5.38 -4.36
CA PHE A 90 3.76 5.69 -4.65
C PHE A 90 3.46 7.18 -4.49
N ALA A 91 2.70 7.73 -5.44
CA ALA A 91 2.02 9.00 -5.27
C ALA A 91 0.57 8.73 -4.80
N PHE A 92 0.19 9.29 -3.66
CA PHE A 92 -1.15 9.13 -3.09
C PHE A 92 -1.92 10.45 -3.12
N THR A 93 -3.22 10.40 -3.42
CA THR A 93 -4.11 11.56 -3.38
C THR A 93 -4.24 12.15 -1.95
N LYS A 94 -4.09 11.30 -0.92
CA LYS A 94 -4.21 11.65 0.51
C LYS A 94 -2.94 11.27 1.27
N LEU A 95 -1.79 11.77 0.82
CA LEU A 95 -0.46 11.34 1.29
C LEU A 95 -0.31 11.31 2.83
N VAL A 96 -0.80 12.36 3.51
CA VAL A 96 -0.70 12.48 4.98
C VAL A 96 -1.53 11.41 5.70
N GLU A 97 -2.75 11.12 5.22
CA GLU A 97 -3.58 10.05 5.79
C GLU A 97 -2.90 8.68 5.64
N TRP A 98 -2.28 8.43 4.48
CA TRP A 98 -1.52 7.21 4.23
C TRP A 98 -0.28 7.10 5.12
N GLN A 99 0.47 8.19 5.32
CA GLN A 99 1.61 8.23 6.26
C GLN A 99 1.19 7.84 7.67
N ILE A 100 0.11 8.46 8.19
CA ILE A 100 -0.42 8.17 9.52
C ILE A 100 -0.86 6.72 9.61
N ALA A 101 -1.56 6.21 8.58
CA ALA A 101 -2.04 4.83 8.55
C ALA A 101 -0.88 3.82 8.59
N PHE A 102 0.18 4.02 7.80
CA PHE A 102 1.38 3.19 7.84
C PHE A 102 2.08 3.27 9.19
N SER A 103 2.26 4.47 9.74
CA SER A 103 2.89 4.67 11.04
C SER A 103 2.16 3.88 12.15
N ASN A 104 0.83 3.96 12.17
CA ASN A 104 0.00 3.24 13.13
C ASN A 104 0.07 1.71 12.93
N ALA A 105 -0.01 1.24 11.67
CA ALA A 105 0.06 -0.18 11.36
C ALA A 105 1.42 -0.80 11.76
N LEU A 106 2.52 -0.10 11.47
CA LEU A 106 3.88 -0.55 11.80
C LEU A 106 4.15 -0.52 13.31
N SER A 107 3.52 0.41 14.04
CA SER A 107 3.64 0.48 15.50
C SER A 107 2.82 -0.59 16.21
N ALA A 108 1.69 -1.01 15.64
CA ALA A 108 0.84 -2.05 16.21
C ALA A 108 1.33 -3.49 15.94
N GLY A 109 2.16 -3.67 14.91
CA GLY A 109 2.75 -4.96 14.56
C GLY A 109 4.12 -5.24 15.19
N ARG A 110 4.65 -4.33 16.00
CA ARG A 110 5.94 -4.43 16.70
C ARG A 110 5.76 -4.63 18.20
#